data_AF-A0AAD6E7B1-F1
#
_entry.id   AF-A0AAD6E7B1-F1
#
_cell.length_a   1.000
_cell.length_b   1.000
_cell.length_c   1.000
_cell.angle_alpha   90.00
_cell.angle_beta   90.00
_cell.angle_gamma   90.00
#
_symmetry.space_group_name_H-M   'P 1'
#
loop_
_entity.id
_entity.type
_entity.pdbx_description
1 polymer ?
#
loop_
_entity_poly.entity_id
_entity_poly.type
_entity_poly.pdbx_seq_one_letter_code
_entity_poly.pdbx_strand_id
1 'polypeptide(L)'
;MAAPSGNQYNRKLASWGIRKYFSGSDWASVSSVKRKRSQEGKDSDFAFYGRKITRQKLEKEIARHVPLSRSWCSSEKDVLPDYITVSTPLAESMGISRKFLLRNLPWYDYTQEIQALGKSLAATYNLFRTAL
;
A
#
# COMPACT_ATOMS: atom_id res chain seq x y z
N MET A 1 17.63 -34.73 11.97
CA MET A 1 16.86 -33.61 12.57
C MET A 1 15.39 -33.87 12.32
N ALA A 2 14.58 -34.07 13.37
CA ALA A 2 13.15 -34.29 13.22
C ALA A 2 12.45 -32.96 12.87
N ALA A 3 11.53 -32.99 11.91
CA ALA A 3 10.75 -31.81 11.54
C ALA A 3 9.81 -31.41 12.70
N PRO A 4 9.70 -30.11 13.02
CA PRO A 4 8.76 -29.65 14.04
C PRO A 4 7.32 -30.05 13.66
N SER A 5 6.52 -30.48 14.64
CA SER A 5 5.11 -30.81 14.39
C SER A 5 4.29 -29.54 14.09
N GLY A 6 3.19 -29.66 13.35
CA GLY A 6 2.35 -28.50 12.96
C GLY A 6 1.91 -27.63 14.15
N ASN A 7 1.72 -28.24 15.32
CA ASN A 7 1.37 -27.53 16.56
C ASN A 7 2.50 -26.65 17.10
N GLN A 8 3.76 -27.02 16.87
CA GLN A 8 4.91 -26.21 17.25
C GLN A 8 5.02 -24.94 16.38
N TYR A 9 4.74 -25.04 15.08
CA TYR A 9 4.70 -23.88 14.19
C TYR A 9 3.58 -22.91 14.56
N ASN A 10 2.38 -23.41 14.83
CA ASN A 10 1.25 -22.56 15.23
C ASN A 10 1.53 -21.79 16.53
N ARG A 11 2.20 -22.41 17.51
CA ARG A 11 2.62 -21.73 18.75
C ARG A 11 3.63 -20.62 18.48
N LYS A 12 4.62 -20.87 17.60
CA LYS A 12 5.59 -19.83 17.21
C LYS A 12 4.92 -18.66 16.49
N LEU A 13 4.05 -18.94 15.53
CA LEU A 13 3.29 -17.90 14.82
C LEU A 13 2.43 -17.06 15.79
N ALA A 14 1.75 -17.70 16.73
CA ALA A 14 0.99 -17.01 17.77
C ALA A 14 1.89 -16.14 18.66
N SER A 15 3.08 -16.62 19.03
CA SER A 15 4.05 -15.85 19.82
C SER A 15 4.60 -14.61 19.09
N TRP A 16 4.66 -14.67 17.76
CA TRP A 16 4.99 -13.51 16.90
C TRP A 16 3.79 -12.62 16.59
N GLY A 17 2.61 -12.91 17.15
CA GLY A 17 1.38 -12.17 16.88
C GLY A 17 0.77 -12.43 15.50
N ILE A 18 1.35 -13.32 14.70
CA ILE A 18 0.86 -13.62 13.35
C ILE A 18 -0.39 -14.50 13.44
N ARG A 19 -1.49 -14.01 12.90
CA ARG A 19 -2.78 -14.70 12.90
C ARG A 19 -3.36 -14.75 11.49
N LYS A 20 -4.08 -15.84 11.20
CA LYS A 20 -4.79 -16.01 9.92
C LYS A 20 -6.03 -15.10 9.83
N TYR A 21 -6.71 -14.90 10.96
CA TYR A 21 -7.96 -14.16 11.05
C TYR A 21 -7.79 -12.96 11.99
N PHE A 22 -8.40 -11.84 11.61
CA PHE A 22 -8.46 -10.63 12.42
C PHE A 22 -9.63 -10.70 13.38
N SER A 23 -9.49 -10.02 14.52
CA SER A 23 -10.52 -10.04 15.55
C SER A 23 -11.73 -9.19 15.15
N GLY A 24 -12.91 -9.46 15.70
CA GLY A 24 -14.08 -8.61 15.49
C GLY A 24 -13.89 -7.18 16.03
N SER A 25 -13.04 -7.00 17.04
CA SER A 25 -12.61 -5.67 17.50
C SER A 25 -11.76 -4.94 16.46
N ASP A 26 -10.85 -5.64 15.76
CA ASP A 26 -10.04 -5.03 14.69
C ASP A 26 -10.95 -4.49 13.59
N TRP A 27 -11.93 -5.30 13.17
CA TRP A 27 -12.90 -4.90 12.16
C TRP A 27 -13.79 -3.73 12.62
N ALA A 28 -14.14 -3.67 13.91
CA ALA A 28 -14.85 -2.53 14.47
C ALA A 28 -14.01 -1.25 14.41
N SER A 29 -12.74 -1.30 14.82
CA SER A 29 -11.82 -0.16 14.73
C SER A 29 -11.64 0.32 13.28
N VAL A 30 -11.47 -0.62 12.34
CA VAL A 30 -11.37 -0.34 10.91
C VAL A 30 -12.65 0.35 10.39
N SER A 31 -13.83 -0.14 10.80
CA SER A 31 -15.11 0.46 10.41
C SER A 31 -15.28 1.88 10.95
N SER A 32 -14.84 2.15 12.19
CA SER A 32 -14.88 3.48 12.80
C SER A 32 -13.95 4.46 12.08
N VAL A 33 -12.69 4.05 11.83
CA VAL A 33 -11.73 4.88 11.09
C VAL A 33 -12.21 5.16 9.68
N LYS A 34 -12.73 4.15 8.97
CA LYS A 34 -13.28 4.32 7.62
C LYS A 34 -14.43 5.32 7.62
N ARG A 35 -15.38 5.19 8.57
CA ARG A 35 -16.52 6.11 8.72
C ARG A 35 -16.05 7.54 8.96
N LYS A 36 -15.11 7.74 9.90
CA LYS A 36 -14.55 9.06 10.21
C LYS A 36 -13.88 9.70 8.99
N ARG A 37 -13.04 8.96 8.26
CA ARG A 37 -12.38 9.46 7.04
C ARG A 37 -13.37 9.76 5.91
N SER A 38 -14.43 8.95 5.79
CA SER A 38 -15.53 9.20 4.86
C SER A 38 -16.27 10.51 5.17
N GLN A 39 -16.49 10.83 6.46
CA GLN A 39 -17.07 12.11 6.88
C GLN A 39 -16.15 13.30 6.57
N GLU A 40 -14.84 13.09 6.56
CA GLU A 40 -13.84 14.09 6.14
C GLU A 40 -13.67 14.17 4.60
N GLY A 41 -14.43 13.40 3.82
CA GLY A 41 -14.30 13.35 2.36
C GLY A 41 -13.03 12.68 1.85
N LYS A 42 -12.35 11.89 2.70
CA LYS A 42 -11.09 11.21 2.36
C LYS A 42 -11.34 9.76 2.00
N ASP A 43 -10.96 9.38 0.79
CA ASP A 43 -10.88 7.98 0.40
C ASP A 43 -9.80 7.26 1.25
N SER A 44 -10.02 5.97 1.48
CA SER A 44 -9.26 5.19 2.47
C SER A 44 -8.98 3.77 1.97
N ASP A 45 -7.70 3.49 1.79
CA ASP A 45 -7.16 2.15 1.56
C ASP A 45 -6.57 1.62 2.87
N PHE A 46 -6.82 0.34 3.16
CA PHE A 46 -6.31 -0.33 4.35
C PHE A 46 -5.30 -1.42 3.96
N ALA A 47 -4.24 -1.54 4.74
CA ALA A 47 -3.29 -2.64 4.63
C ALA A 47 -3.06 -3.29 6.00
N PHE A 48 -3.00 -4.61 6.00
CA PHE A 48 -2.83 -5.44 7.18
C PHE A 48 -1.50 -6.20 7.03
N TYR A 49 -0.59 -6.05 7.99
CA TYR A 49 0.79 -6.53 7.88
C TYR A 49 1.45 -6.14 6.54
N GLY A 50 1.25 -4.88 6.13
CA GLY A 50 1.75 -4.34 4.86
C GLY A 50 1.04 -4.85 3.59
N ARG A 51 0.07 -5.76 3.70
CA ARG A 51 -0.70 -6.26 2.56
C ARG A 51 -1.98 -5.46 2.38
N LYS A 52 -2.11 -4.79 1.23
CA LYS A 52 -3.33 -4.06 0.86
C LYS A 52 -4.52 -5.00 0.78
N ILE A 53 -5.64 -4.60 1.38
CA ILE A 53 -6.93 -5.27 1.26
C ILE A 53 -7.76 -4.56 0.21
N THR A 54 -8.38 -5.32 -0.69
CA THR A 54 -9.30 -4.76 -1.68
C THR A 54 -10.54 -4.21 -1.01
N ARG A 55 -11.10 -3.11 -1.53
CA ARG A 55 -12.31 -2.48 -0.96
C ARG A 55 -13.46 -3.46 -0.81
N GLN A 56 -13.72 -4.27 -1.83
CA GLN A 56 -14.77 -5.28 -1.78
C GLN A 56 -14.56 -6.28 -0.64
N LYS A 57 -13.33 -6.73 -0.41
CA LYS A 57 -13.01 -7.64 0.69
C LYS A 57 -13.17 -6.93 2.04
N LEU A 58 -12.74 -5.68 2.14
CA LEU A 58 -12.87 -4.86 3.33
C LEU A 58 -14.34 -4.73 3.76
N GLU A 59 -15.23 -4.30 2.84
CA GLU A 59 -16.66 -4.16 3.12
C GLU A 59 -17.29 -5.50 3.54
N LYS A 60 -16.89 -6.58 2.87
CA LYS A 60 -17.41 -7.92 3.16
C LYS A 60 -17.04 -8.38 4.58
N GLU A 61 -15.81 -8.15 5.01
CA GLU A 61 -15.38 -8.54 6.36
C GLU A 61 -15.95 -7.61 7.44
N ILE A 62 -16.08 -6.29 7.16
CA ILE A 62 -16.80 -5.37 8.05
C ILE A 62 -18.24 -5.83 8.26
N ALA A 63 -18.96 -6.16 7.18
CA ALA A 63 -20.35 -6.61 7.27
C ALA A 63 -20.53 -7.93 8.05
N ARG A 64 -19.52 -8.80 8.06
CA ARG A 64 -19.54 -10.06 8.83
C ARG A 64 -19.30 -9.85 10.32
N HIS A 65 -18.43 -8.91 10.66
CA HIS A 65 -17.88 -8.79 12.02
C HIS A 65 -18.40 -7.59 12.81
N VAL A 66 -19.02 -6.61 12.14
CA VAL A 66 -19.55 -5.40 12.77
C VAL A 66 -21.07 -5.38 12.62
N PRO A 67 -21.81 -5.82 13.66
CA PRO A 67 -23.27 -5.71 13.67
C PRO A 67 -23.71 -4.26 13.51
N LEU A 68 -24.85 -4.05 12.82
CA LEU A 68 -25.39 -2.71 12.58
C LEU A 68 -25.58 -1.91 13.88
N SER A 69 -25.95 -2.57 14.98
CA SER A 69 -26.10 -1.97 16.31
C SER A 69 -24.79 -1.45 16.90
N ARG A 70 -23.65 -2.04 16.56
CA ARG A 70 -22.32 -1.63 17.05
C ARG A 70 -21.72 -0.46 16.28
N SER A 71 -22.25 -0.15 15.08
CA SER A 71 -21.76 0.95 14.24
C SER A 71 -21.84 2.33 14.91
N TRP A 72 -22.66 2.46 15.97
CA TRP A 72 -22.91 3.69 16.71
C TRP A 72 -22.06 3.85 17.97
N CYS A 73 -21.45 2.77 18.49
CA CYS A 73 -20.55 2.85 19.64
C CYS A 73 -19.17 3.33 19.20
N SER A 74 -18.99 4.64 19.16
CA SER A 74 -17.67 5.26 19.00
C SER A 74 -16.90 5.09 20.31
N SER A 75 -15.94 4.17 20.34
CA SER A 75 -14.95 4.15 21.41
C SER A 75 -13.94 5.27 21.15
N GLU A 76 -13.71 6.12 22.15
CA GLU A 76 -13.04 7.42 22.10
C GLU A 76 -11.55 7.42 21.69
N LYS A 77 -11.01 6.27 21.27
CA LYS A 77 -9.66 6.15 20.71
C LYS A 77 -9.71 5.17 19.55
N ASP A 78 -9.86 5.71 18.34
CA ASP A 78 -9.65 5.01 17.06
C ASP A 78 -8.16 4.65 16.85
N VAL A 79 -7.52 4.06 17.86
CA VAL A 79 -6.15 3.58 17.74
C VAL A 79 -6.20 2.27 16.99
N LEU A 80 -5.78 2.33 15.72
CA LEU A 80 -5.53 1.14 14.94
C LEU A 80 -4.30 0.42 15.54
N PRO A 81 -4.35 -0.92 15.66
CA PRO A 81 -3.15 -1.69 15.95
C PRO A 81 -2.06 -1.40 14.92
N ASP A 82 -0.79 -1.46 15.33
CA ASP A 82 0.37 -1.12 14.47
C ASP A 82 0.43 -1.93 13.17
N TYR A 83 -0.13 -3.14 13.16
CA TYR A 83 -0.20 -3.97 11.96
C TYR A 83 -1.29 -3.56 10.97
N ILE A 84 -2.15 -2.60 11.30
CA ILE A 84 -3.19 -2.07 10.42
C ILE A 84 -2.86 -0.62 10.07
N THR A 85 -2.57 -0.38 8.80
CA THR A 85 -2.27 0.96 8.29
C THR A 85 -3.41 1.46 7.42
N VAL A 86 -3.78 2.72 7.59
CA VAL A 86 -4.71 3.44 6.72
C VAL A 86 -3.96 4.45 5.88
N SER A 87 -4.27 4.51 4.59
CA SER A 87 -3.67 5.45 3.64
C SER A 87 -4.75 6.06 2.77
N THR A 88 -4.59 7.33 2.40
CA THR A 88 -5.41 7.88 1.30
C THR A 88 -4.80 7.39 -0.01
N PRO A 89 -5.58 6.67 -0.85
CA PRO A 89 -5.10 6.27 -2.16
C PRO A 89 -4.67 7.51 -2.93
N LEU A 90 -3.57 7.39 -3.68
CA LEU A 90 -3.19 8.42 -4.61
C LEU A 90 -4.37 8.57 -5.58
N ALA A 91 -5.02 9.74 -5.58
CA ALA A 91 -6.04 10.06 -6.58
C ALA A 91 -5.44 9.69 -7.94
N GLU A 92 -6.17 8.92 -8.75
CA GLU A 92 -5.76 8.62 -10.11
C GLU A 92 -5.47 9.96 -10.77
N SER A 93 -4.19 10.32 -10.88
CA SER A 93 -3.83 11.62 -11.37
C SER A 93 -4.31 11.64 -12.80
N MET A 94 -5.25 12.53 -13.10
CA MET A 94 -5.51 12.96 -14.46
C MET A 94 -4.17 13.42 -15.06
N GLY A 95 -3.46 12.48 -15.69
CA GLY A 95 -2.34 12.72 -16.60
C GLY A 95 -1.16 13.55 -16.10
N ILE A 96 -0.86 13.66 -14.79
CA ILE A 96 0.39 14.34 -14.38
C ILE A 96 1.55 13.39 -14.67
N SER A 97 2.07 13.49 -15.89
CA SER A 97 3.22 12.72 -16.36
C SER A 97 4.38 12.92 -15.40
N ARG A 98 4.99 11.82 -14.96
CA ARG A 98 6.19 11.83 -14.10
C ARG A 98 7.28 12.75 -14.68
N LYS A 99 7.35 12.86 -16.02
CA LYS A 99 8.27 13.77 -16.71
C LYS A 99 8.01 15.24 -16.38
N PHE A 100 6.75 15.66 -16.22
CA PHE A 100 6.40 17.02 -15.85
C PHE A 100 6.78 17.36 -14.41
N LEU A 101 6.60 16.42 -13.48
CA LEU A 101 6.98 16.61 -12.08
C LEU A 101 8.49 16.76 -11.89
N LEU A 102 9.27 16.06 -12.73
CA LEU A 102 10.73 16.01 -12.61
C LEU A 102 11.44 17.10 -13.43
N ARG A 103 10.74 17.80 -14.33
CA ARG A 103 11.32 18.76 -15.29
C ARG A 103 12.03 19.97 -14.66
N ASN A 104 11.76 20.25 -13.39
CA ASN A 104 12.38 21.39 -12.69
C ASN A 104 13.44 20.95 -11.67
N LEU A 105 13.83 19.67 -11.67
CA LEU A 105 14.85 19.15 -10.78
C LEU A 105 16.19 19.10 -11.52
N PRO A 106 17.23 19.84 -11.05
CA PRO A 106 18.51 19.93 -11.75
C PRO A 106 19.17 18.58 -12.05
N TRP A 107 19.02 17.60 -11.14
CA TRP A 107 19.57 16.26 -11.35
C TRP A 107 18.87 15.49 -12.47
N TYR A 108 17.58 15.73 -12.69
CA TYR A 108 16.81 15.05 -13.73
C TYR A 108 17.21 15.57 -15.11
N ASP A 109 17.36 16.89 -15.25
CA ASP A 109 17.86 17.53 -16.47
C ASP A 109 19.27 17.02 -16.82
N TYR A 110 20.17 17.01 -15.84
CA TYR A 110 21.52 16.46 -16.01
C TYR A 110 21.52 14.99 -16.46
N THR A 111 20.61 14.19 -15.89
CA THR A 111 20.47 12.78 -16.29
C THR A 111 19.96 12.63 -17.72
N GLN A 112 19.03 13.50 -18.15
CA GLN A 112 18.55 13.51 -19.54
C GLN A 112 19.66 13.90 -20.52
N GLU A 113 20.48 14.88 -20.17
CA GLU A 113 21.63 15.30 -20.99
C GLU A 113 22.66 14.19 -21.16
N ILE A 114 23.04 13.50 -20.07
CA ILE A 114 23.95 12.35 -20.13
C ILE A 114 23.38 11.25 -21.04
N GLN A 115 22.09 10.95 -20.91
CA GLN A 115 21.44 9.94 -21.75
C GLN A 115 21.41 10.35 -23.23
N ALA A 116 21.20 11.64 -23.53
CA ALA A 116 21.21 12.15 -24.90
C ALA A 116 22.61 12.05 -25.53
N LEU A 117 23.65 12.41 -24.79
CA LEU A 117 25.05 12.30 -25.21
C LEU A 117 25.43 10.84 -25.47
N GLY A 118 25.07 9.92 -24.56
CA GLY A 118 25.33 8.49 -24.73
C GLY A 118 24.67 7.90 -25.97
N LYS A 119 23.43 8.31 -26.28
CA LYS A 119 22.72 7.90 -27.50
C LYS A 119 23.37 8.46 -28.77
N SER A 120 23.81 9.71 -28.75
CA SER A 120 24.50 10.34 -29.88
C SER A 120 25.83 9.64 -30.19
N LEU A 121 26.65 9.38 -29.18
CA LEU A 121 27.91 8.65 -29.31
C LEU A 121 27.69 7.24 -29.87
N ALA A 122 26.70 6.52 -29.34
CA ALA A 122 26.34 5.19 -29.84
C ALA A 122 25.88 5.23 -31.31
N ALA A 123 25.09 6.23 -31.70
CA ALA A 123 24.64 6.40 -33.08
C ALA A 123 25.80 6.70 -34.04
N THR A 124 26.73 7.58 -33.66
CA THR A 124 27.92 7.87 -34.46
C THR A 124 28.82 6.64 -34.59
N TYR A 125 29.06 5.91 -33.50
CA TYR A 125 29.88 4.70 -33.53
C TYR A 125 29.28 3.63 -34.46
N ASN A 126 27.96 3.45 -34.42
CA ASN A 126 27.28 2.51 -35.31
C ASN A 126 27.37 2.92 -36.78
N LEU A 127 27.24 4.22 -37.10
CA LEU A 127 27.43 4.74 -38.47
C LEU A 127 28.85 4.48 -39.00
N PHE A 128 29.87 4.76 -38.20
CA PHE A 128 31.27 4.50 -38.57
C PHE A 128 31.57 3.00 -38.70
N ARG A 129 30.92 2.15 -37.90
CA ARG A 129 31.09 0.68 -37.95
C ARG A 129 30.41 0.03 -39.16
N THR A 130 29.31 0.58 -39.66
CA THR A 130 28.59 0.04 -40.83
C THR A 130 29.11 0.55 -42.18
N ALA A 131 29.97 1.58 -42.17
CA ALA A 131 30.56 2.17 -43.37
C ALA A 131 31.94 1.58 -43.74
N LEU A 132 32.41 0.59 -42.99
CA LEU A 132 33.66 -0.18 -43.15
C LEU A 132 33.31 -1.65 -43.45
#